data_AF-A0A380LLY2-F1
#
_entry.id   AF-A0A380LLY2-F1
#
_cell.length_a   1.000
_cell.length_b   1.000
_cell.length_c   1.000
_cell.angle_alpha   90.00
_cell.angle_beta   90.00
_cell.angle_gamma   90.00
#
_symmetry.space_group_name_H-M   'P 1'
#
loop_
_entity.id
_entity.type
_entity.pdbx_description
1 polymer ?
#
loop_
_entity_poly.entity_id
_entity_poly.type
_entity_poly.pdbx_seq_one_letter_code
_entity_poly.pdbx_strand_id
1 'polypeptide(L)'
;MSEYGLIGKPLSHSFSKIIHEKLADYTYELMPLDEEDLDYFLRQKDFKGINVTIPYKKTVIPYLDFIDENAKAIGAVNTIVNRDGKLYGYNTDYDGFDYMIQHHHVPIQNQKVLVLGNGGAAAAIKAVCRNHNAKQILCVSRHPKDDAISYKEVYTSHCDANIIINTSPVGMYPHIDEQAVDLNDFPKCKAVLDVVYNPICTKLCLQAREKGLLYATGMEMLIVQAIRAKEHFLQDTTPQKVIDQILFDLLMEKTNLVFIGMPSCGKSTIGKKVAQLSQKKFIDLDDEIEKEAKKTIPEIFAESGEVVFRELETKVTKRISANQNLVIACGGGIIKNKINIDMLRLNGILIFLDRDLNLLESNDPNRPLSSSQKAVEDMYHQRMPYYLQYSDIQIVNNTNLNKISQTSIQKVKDHIQDLICTGGKTI
;
A
#
# COMPACT_ATOMS: atom_id res chain seq x y z
N MET A 1 -32.85 3.50 -5.00
CA MET A 1 -31.47 3.03 -4.73
C MET A 1 -30.72 4.08 -3.93
N SER A 2 -29.50 3.83 -3.44
CA SER A 2 -28.64 4.93 -2.94
C SER A 2 -28.41 5.96 -4.05
N GLU A 3 -28.38 7.25 -3.68
CA GLU A 3 -28.13 8.34 -4.62
C GLU A 3 -26.72 8.28 -5.22
N TYR A 4 -25.77 7.69 -4.48
CA TYR A 4 -24.38 7.55 -4.89
C TYR A 4 -23.84 6.13 -4.70
N GLY A 5 -22.86 5.75 -5.52
CA GLY A 5 -22.17 4.48 -5.35
C GLY A 5 -21.16 4.12 -6.43
N LEU A 6 -20.71 2.87 -6.41
CA LEU A 6 -19.74 2.30 -7.34
C LEU A 6 -20.34 1.08 -8.05
N ILE A 7 -20.33 1.09 -9.38
CA ILE A 7 -20.66 -0.08 -10.20
C ILE A 7 -19.40 -0.77 -10.73
N GLY A 8 -19.43 -2.10 -10.80
CA GLY A 8 -18.35 -2.94 -11.31
C GLY A 8 -18.36 -4.33 -10.70
N LYS A 9 -17.40 -5.19 -11.08
CA LYS A 9 -17.31 -6.55 -10.52
C LYS A 9 -15.87 -7.08 -10.60
N PRO A 10 -15.27 -7.60 -9.50
CA PRO A 10 -15.78 -7.62 -8.11
C PRO A 10 -15.54 -6.30 -7.34
N LEU A 11 -16.27 -6.06 -6.25
CA LEU A 11 -16.17 -4.84 -5.42
C LEU A 11 -15.79 -5.08 -3.94
N SER A 12 -15.61 -6.32 -3.49
CA SER A 12 -15.45 -6.71 -2.08
C SER A 12 -14.26 -6.06 -1.36
N HIS A 13 -13.24 -5.63 -2.10
CA HIS A 13 -12.02 -5.02 -1.58
C HIS A 13 -11.90 -3.52 -1.89
N SER A 14 -12.97 -2.89 -2.37
CA SER A 14 -12.95 -1.46 -2.69
C SER A 14 -12.95 -0.60 -1.44
N PHE A 15 -12.04 0.37 -1.38
CA PHE A 15 -12.05 1.39 -0.32
C PHE A 15 -12.93 2.59 -0.67
N SER A 16 -13.54 2.63 -1.87
CA SER A 16 -14.32 3.77 -2.35
C SER A 16 -15.42 4.16 -1.37
N LYS A 17 -16.18 3.19 -0.84
CA LYS A 17 -17.26 3.48 0.14
C LYS A 17 -16.73 4.23 1.37
N ILE A 18 -15.68 3.70 2.00
CA ILE A 18 -15.07 4.28 3.20
C ILE A 18 -14.57 5.70 2.93
N ILE A 19 -13.95 5.93 1.76
CA ILE A 19 -13.42 7.24 1.37
C ILE A 19 -14.56 8.22 1.12
N HIS A 20 -15.56 7.82 0.33
CA HIS A 20 -16.68 8.66 -0.05
C HIS A 20 -17.57 9.07 1.15
N GLU A 21 -17.80 8.17 2.10
CA GLU A 21 -18.57 8.47 3.33
C GLU A 21 -17.77 9.32 4.33
N LYS A 22 -16.43 9.40 4.20
CA LYS A 22 -15.61 10.38 4.93
C LYS A 22 -15.60 11.76 4.27
N LEU A 23 -15.87 11.83 2.97
CA LEU A 23 -15.75 13.06 2.18
C LEU A 23 -16.96 13.98 2.25
N ALA A 24 -18.15 13.41 2.43
CA ALA A 24 -19.39 14.17 2.41
C ALA A 24 -20.49 13.40 3.14
N ASP A 25 -21.53 14.14 3.55
CA ASP A 25 -22.72 13.60 4.20
C ASP A 25 -23.70 13.04 3.16
N TYR A 26 -23.29 11.93 2.52
CA TYR A 26 -24.17 11.11 1.69
C TYR A 26 -23.88 9.62 1.90
N THR A 27 -24.85 8.77 1.58
CA THR A 27 -24.65 7.32 1.54
C THR A 27 -23.97 6.92 0.23
N TYR A 28 -22.99 6.02 0.31
CA TYR A 28 -22.31 5.47 -0.87
C TYR A 28 -22.41 3.95 -0.90
N GLU A 29 -23.01 3.38 -1.94
CA GLU A 29 -23.22 1.94 -2.06
C GLU A 29 -22.23 1.28 -3.03
N LEU A 30 -21.74 0.11 -2.67
CA LEU A 30 -21.07 -0.78 -3.62
C LEU A 30 -22.15 -1.60 -4.31
N MET A 31 -22.26 -1.46 -5.63
CA MET A 31 -23.31 -2.08 -6.44
C MET A 31 -22.64 -3.05 -7.43
N PRO A 32 -22.34 -4.30 -7.02
CA PRO A 32 -21.89 -5.31 -7.96
C PRO A 32 -22.97 -5.52 -9.03
N LEU A 33 -22.60 -5.30 -10.28
CA LEU A 33 -23.50 -5.52 -11.42
C LEU A 33 -22.91 -6.60 -12.32
N ASP A 34 -23.78 -7.42 -12.87
CA ASP A 34 -23.46 -8.30 -13.99
C ASP A 34 -23.64 -7.54 -15.32
N GLU A 35 -22.98 -8.04 -16.38
CA GLU A 35 -23.00 -7.37 -17.69
C GLU A 35 -24.42 -7.26 -18.26
N GLU A 36 -25.27 -8.26 -18.00
CA GLU A 36 -26.67 -8.33 -18.43
C GLU A 36 -27.55 -7.25 -17.77
N ASP A 37 -27.21 -6.82 -16.54
CA ASP A 37 -27.99 -5.83 -15.77
C ASP A 37 -27.56 -4.38 -16.05
N LEU A 38 -26.39 -4.19 -16.69
CA LEU A 38 -25.80 -2.86 -16.90
C LEU A 38 -26.70 -1.95 -17.75
N ASP A 39 -27.29 -2.49 -18.83
CA ASP A 39 -28.16 -1.73 -19.72
C ASP A 39 -29.41 -1.23 -18.99
N TYR A 40 -30.06 -2.11 -18.22
CA TYR A 40 -31.22 -1.75 -17.42
C TYR A 40 -30.88 -0.67 -16.41
N PHE A 41 -29.80 -0.86 -15.64
CA PHE A 41 -29.37 0.08 -14.60
C PHE A 41 -29.12 1.49 -15.16
N LEU A 42 -28.35 1.61 -16.26
CA LEU A 42 -28.01 2.90 -16.85
C LEU A 42 -29.20 3.59 -17.53
N ARG A 43 -30.19 2.82 -18.02
CA ARG A 43 -31.42 3.38 -18.59
C ARG A 43 -32.40 3.89 -17.54
N GLN A 44 -32.45 3.27 -16.36
CA GLN A 44 -33.30 3.76 -15.26
C GLN A 44 -32.83 5.13 -14.76
N LYS A 45 -31.51 5.38 -14.76
CA LYS A 45 -30.91 6.64 -14.27
C LYS A 45 -31.33 6.98 -12.82
N ASP A 46 -31.67 5.98 -12.00
CA ASP A 46 -32.07 6.15 -10.58
C ASP A 46 -30.85 6.32 -9.65
N PHE A 47 -30.06 7.36 -9.93
CA PHE A 47 -28.89 7.78 -9.14
C PHE A 47 -28.57 9.25 -9.42
N LYS A 48 -27.89 9.93 -8.50
CA LYS A 48 -27.33 11.27 -8.70
C LYS A 48 -25.90 11.21 -9.24
N GLY A 49 -25.08 10.29 -8.72
CA GLY A 49 -23.70 10.13 -9.20
C GLY A 49 -23.13 8.77 -8.87
N ILE A 50 -22.45 8.15 -9.83
CA ILE A 50 -21.83 6.84 -9.64
C ILE A 50 -20.39 6.83 -10.14
N ASN A 51 -19.53 6.10 -9.46
CA ASN A 51 -18.25 5.69 -10.02
C ASN A 51 -18.41 4.38 -10.79
N VAL A 52 -17.53 4.17 -11.75
CA VAL A 52 -17.50 3.01 -12.63
C VAL A 52 -16.11 2.41 -12.57
N THR A 53 -16.01 1.12 -12.24
CA THR A 53 -14.75 0.37 -12.29
C THR A 53 -14.80 -0.76 -13.32
N ILE A 54 -13.76 -1.59 -13.35
CA ILE A 54 -13.67 -2.76 -14.23
C ILE A 54 -14.93 -3.64 -14.06
N PRO A 55 -15.48 -4.19 -15.16
CA PRO A 55 -15.03 -4.07 -16.55
C PRO A 55 -15.69 -2.91 -17.33
N TYR A 56 -16.50 -2.08 -16.68
CA TYR A 56 -17.50 -1.25 -17.37
C TYR A 56 -17.02 0.14 -17.84
N LYS A 57 -15.80 0.56 -17.50
CA LYS A 57 -15.30 1.92 -17.82
C LYS A 57 -15.42 2.32 -19.30
N LYS A 58 -15.45 1.35 -20.22
CA LYS A 58 -15.69 1.59 -21.66
C LYS A 58 -17.14 1.35 -22.07
N THR A 59 -17.80 0.36 -21.48
CA THR A 59 -19.15 -0.07 -21.87
C THR A 59 -20.23 0.92 -21.45
N VAL A 60 -19.96 1.79 -20.47
CA VAL A 60 -20.89 2.86 -20.07
C VAL A 60 -20.96 4.02 -21.07
N ILE A 61 -19.95 4.19 -21.94
CA ILE A 61 -19.83 5.36 -22.83
C ILE A 61 -21.06 5.58 -23.73
N PRO A 62 -21.66 4.57 -24.37
CA PRO A 62 -22.83 4.75 -25.24
C PRO A 62 -24.09 5.26 -24.52
N TYR A 63 -24.14 5.19 -23.19
CA TYR A 63 -25.29 5.66 -22.40
C TYR A 63 -25.19 7.15 -22.01
N LEU A 64 -24.04 7.78 -22.27
CA LEU A 64 -23.75 9.14 -21.83
C LEU A 64 -24.29 10.17 -22.82
N ASP A 65 -24.92 11.21 -22.29
CA ASP A 65 -25.36 12.37 -23.06
C ASP A 65 -24.19 13.34 -23.32
N PHE A 66 -23.25 13.42 -22.37
CA PHE A 66 -22.05 14.25 -22.46
C PHE A 66 -20.82 13.51 -21.91
N ILE A 67 -19.66 13.77 -22.52
CA ILE A 67 -18.38 13.20 -22.11
C ILE A 67 -17.36 14.33 -22.07
N ASP A 68 -16.68 14.47 -20.93
CA ASP A 68 -15.57 15.41 -20.78
C ASP A 68 -14.44 15.17 -21.81
N GLU A 69 -13.72 16.22 -22.19
CA GLU A 69 -12.68 16.13 -23.23
C GLU A 69 -11.58 15.13 -22.88
N ASN A 70 -11.13 15.09 -21.61
CA ASN A 70 -10.12 14.14 -21.16
C ASN A 70 -10.67 12.71 -21.20
N ALA A 71 -11.89 12.50 -20.70
CA ALA A 71 -12.54 11.18 -20.72
C ALA A 71 -12.73 10.66 -22.16
N LYS A 72 -13.09 11.55 -23.09
CA LYS A 72 -13.24 11.24 -24.52
C LYS A 72 -11.90 10.87 -25.16
N ALA A 73 -10.84 11.63 -24.89
CA ALA A 73 -9.50 11.34 -25.40
C ALA A 73 -8.92 10.04 -24.86
N ILE A 74 -9.22 9.70 -23.61
CA ILE A 74 -8.81 8.44 -22.96
C ILE A 74 -9.63 7.25 -23.49
N GLY A 75 -10.89 7.48 -23.86
CA GLY A 75 -11.83 6.44 -24.27
C GLY A 75 -12.31 5.57 -23.09
N ALA A 76 -12.41 6.16 -21.89
CA ALA A 76 -12.91 5.50 -20.68
C ALA A 76 -13.52 6.52 -19.71
N VAL A 77 -14.58 6.12 -19.01
CA VAL A 77 -15.30 6.91 -18.00
C VAL A 77 -15.33 6.13 -16.68
N ASN A 78 -14.94 6.76 -15.58
CA ASN A 78 -14.95 6.16 -14.24
C ASN A 78 -15.89 6.90 -13.26
N THR A 79 -16.54 7.98 -13.71
CA THR A 79 -17.42 8.83 -12.91
C THR A 79 -18.56 9.33 -13.80
N ILE A 80 -19.80 9.09 -13.39
CA ILE A 80 -21.01 9.51 -14.11
C ILE A 80 -21.87 10.34 -13.16
N VAL A 81 -22.35 11.48 -13.64
CA VAL A 81 -23.28 12.34 -12.90
C VAL A 81 -24.57 12.48 -13.68
N ASN A 82 -25.70 12.26 -13.01
CA ASN A 82 -27.02 12.50 -13.56
C ASN A 82 -27.47 13.92 -13.20
N ARG A 83 -27.66 14.77 -14.21
CA ARG A 83 -28.22 16.12 -14.05
C ARG A 83 -29.50 16.20 -14.84
N ASP A 84 -30.63 16.22 -14.12
CA ASP A 84 -31.97 16.32 -14.70
C ASP A 84 -32.25 15.28 -15.80
N GLY A 85 -31.81 14.04 -15.58
CA GLY A 85 -32.00 12.91 -16.51
C GLY A 85 -30.93 12.81 -17.60
N LYS A 86 -29.95 13.72 -17.65
CA LYS A 86 -28.81 13.66 -18.59
C LYS A 86 -27.56 13.14 -17.89
N LEU A 87 -26.88 12.19 -18.51
CA LEU A 87 -25.69 11.56 -17.97
C LEU A 87 -24.41 12.22 -18.50
N TYR A 88 -23.59 12.72 -17.57
CA TYR A 88 -22.30 13.35 -17.84
C TYR A 88 -21.18 12.41 -17.37
N GLY A 89 -20.27 12.02 -18.27
CA GLY A 89 -19.13 11.16 -17.95
C GLY A 89 -17.81 11.89 -17.83
N TYR A 90 -17.05 11.54 -16.80
CA TYR A 90 -15.73 12.07 -16.47
C TYR A 90 -14.73 10.92 -16.22
N ASN A 91 -13.44 11.25 -16.21
CA ASN A 91 -12.38 10.29 -15.90
C ASN A 91 -11.44 10.86 -14.84
N THR A 92 -11.73 10.55 -13.58
CA THR A 92 -10.93 10.99 -12.44
C THR A 92 -9.65 10.18 -12.25
N ASP A 93 -9.42 9.09 -13.01
CA ASP A 93 -8.13 8.40 -13.01
C ASP A 93 -7.04 9.33 -13.56
N TYR A 94 -7.39 10.19 -14.52
CA TYR A 94 -6.50 11.24 -15.04
C TYR A 94 -6.12 12.20 -13.92
N ASP A 95 -7.10 12.77 -13.22
CA ASP A 95 -6.88 13.75 -12.16
C ASP A 95 -6.07 13.19 -10.99
N GLY A 96 -6.39 11.96 -10.56
CA GLY A 96 -5.70 11.30 -9.46
C GLY A 96 -4.23 11.02 -9.77
N PHE A 97 -3.92 10.63 -11.01
CA PHE A 97 -2.54 10.37 -11.41
C PHE A 97 -1.75 11.65 -11.71
N ASP A 98 -2.39 12.66 -12.30
CA ASP A 98 -1.79 13.99 -12.49
C ASP A 98 -1.38 14.61 -11.14
N TYR A 99 -2.26 14.49 -10.14
CA TYR A 99 -1.93 14.87 -8.77
C TYR A 99 -0.68 14.16 -8.23
N MET A 100 -0.56 12.83 -8.41
CA MET A 100 0.64 12.09 -7.95
C MET A 100 1.93 12.63 -8.57
N ILE A 101 1.93 12.92 -9.88
CA ILE A 101 3.10 13.49 -10.57
C ILE A 101 3.47 14.85 -9.97
N GLN A 102 2.48 15.72 -9.77
CA GLN A 102 2.69 17.08 -9.29
C GLN A 102 3.15 17.11 -7.83
N HIS A 103 2.45 16.39 -6.94
CA HIS A 103 2.71 16.33 -5.50
C HIS A 103 4.12 15.79 -5.21
N HIS A 104 4.55 14.74 -5.92
CA HIS A 104 5.86 14.13 -5.73
C HIS A 104 6.96 14.73 -6.61
N HIS A 105 6.63 15.77 -7.40
CA HIS A 105 7.54 16.43 -8.34
C HIS A 105 8.25 15.45 -9.29
N VAL A 106 7.51 14.48 -9.81
CA VAL A 106 8.05 13.47 -10.73
C VAL A 106 8.42 14.12 -12.06
N PRO A 107 9.68 14.03 -12.53
CA PRO A 107 10.14 14.79 -13.67
C PRO A 107 9.75 14.12 -15.00
N ILE A 108 8.47 14.10 -15.38
CA ILE A 108 7.98 13.38 -16.57
C ILE A 108 8.49 13.99 -17.89
N GLN A 109 8.64 15.32 -17.93
CA GLN A 109 8.99 16.04 -19.14
C GLN A 109 10.30 15.52 -19.77
N ASN A 110 10.26 15.27 -21.09
CA ASN A 110 11.37 14.77 -21.89
C ASN A 110 11.95 13.41 -21.45
N GLN A 111 11.27 12.64 -20.60
CA GLN A 111 11.74 11.33 -20.15
C GLN A 111 11.19 10.16 -21.00
N LYS A 112 11.89 9.02 -20.91
CA LYS A 112 11.38 7.72 -21.36
C LYS A 112 10.62 7.04 -20.22
N VAL A 113 9.35 6.76 -20.47
CA VAL A 113 8.39 6.23 -19.49
C VAL A 113 7.94 4.82 -19.89
N LEU A 114 8.05 3.85 -18.98
CA LEU A 114 7.43 2.54 -19.11
C LEU A 114 6.12 2.51 -18.34
N VAL A 115 5.01 2.20 -19.02
CA VAL A 115 3.69 1.98 -18.40
C VAL A 115 3.43 0.48 -18.42
N LEU A 116 3.54 -0.17 -17.26
CA LEU A 116 3.36 -1.61 -17.11
C LEU A 116 1.86 -1.92 -17.00
N GLY A 117 1.29 -2.55 -18.01
CA GLY A 117 -0.15 -2.79 -18.16
C GLY A 117 -0.76 -2.02 -19.34
N ASN A 118 -1.91 -2.52 -19.84
CA ASN A 118 -2.64 -1.97 -20.99
C ASN A 118 -4.16 -1.80 -20.74
N GLY A 119 -4.57 -1.75 -19.46
CA GLY A 119 -5.98 -1.59 -19.05
C GLY A 119 -6.49 -0.14 -19.05
N GLY A 120 -7.65 0.09 -18.42
CA GLY A 120 -8.29 1.41 -18.34
C GLY A 120 -7.42 2.47 -17.62
N ALA A 121 -6.80 2.11 -16.49
CA ALA A 121 -5.87 2.99 -15.78
C ALA A 121 -4.66 3.35 -16.65
N ALA A 122 -4.11 2.37 -17.39
CA ALA A 122 -3.00 2.61 -18.32
C ALA A 122 -3.36 3.63 -19.42
N ALA A 123 -4.61 3.63 -19.90
CA ALA A 123 -5.05 4.60 -20.89
C ALA A 123 -5.05 6.04 -20.33
N ALA A 124 -5.61 6.25 -19.14
CA ALA A 124 -5.61 7.56 -18.46
C ALA A 124 -4.17 8.03 -18.18
N ILE A 125 -3.32 7.15 -17.66
CA ILE A 125 -1.94 7.44 -17.32
C ILE A 125 -1.09 7.81 -18.53
N LYS A 126 -1.27 7.11 -19.66
CA LYS A 126 -0.63 7.49 -20.92
C LYS A 126 -1.07 8.88 -21.37
N ALA A 127 -2.34 9.26 -21.18
CA ALA A 127 -2.81 10.60 -21.49
C ALA A 127 -2.13 11.66 -20.60
N VAL A 128 -2.05 11.42 -19.28
CA VAL A 128 -1.32 12.31 -18.35
C VAL A 128 0.15 12.44 -18.77
N CYS A 129 0.84 11.33 -19.07
CA CYS A 129 2.24 11.37 -19.49
C CYS A 129 2.46 12.18 -20.79
N ARG A 130 1.50 12.13 -21.74
CA ARG A 130 1.55 12.96 -22.95
C ARG A 130 1.34 14.43 -22.63
N ASN A 131 0.39 14.76 -21.75
CA ASN A 131 0.13 16.13 -21.31
C ASN A 131 1.37 16.75 -20.64
N HIS A 132 2.12 15.94 -19.89
CA HIS A 132 3.41 16.31 -19.28
C HIS A 132 4.61 16.24 -20.24
N ASN A 133 4.39 16.09 -21.54
CA ASN A 133 5.43 16.08 -22.58
C ASN A 133 6.53 15.01 -22.36
N ALA A 134 6.15 13.79 -21.99
CA ALA A 134 7.06 12.65 -21.99
C ALA A 134 7.65 12.45 -23.41
N LYS A 135 8.96 12.20 -23.50
CA LYS A 135 9.66 12.00 -24.78
C LYS A 135 9.25 10.70 -25.46
N GLN A 136 9.06 9.65 -24.67
CA GLN A 136 8.67 8.33 -25.16
C GLN A 136 7.84 7.63 -24.08
N ILE A 137 6.71 7.05 -24.49
CA ILE A 137 5.82 6.29 -23.61
C ILE A 137 5.67 4.90 -24.21
N LEU A 138 6.08 3.86 -23.46
CA LEU A 138 5.98 2.47 -23.90
C LEU A 138 5.02 1.72 -23.00
N CYS A 139 3.98 1.15 -23.60
CA CYS A 139 3.02 0.30 -22.90
C CYS A 139 3.58 -1.12 -22.87
N VAL A 140 3.67 -1.74 -21.69
CA VAL A 140 4.23 -3.08 -21.51
C VAL A 140 3.12 -4.05 -21.17
N SER A 141 3.03 -5.18 -21.85
CA SER A 141 2.02 -6.21 -21.60
C SER A 141 2.60 -7.62 -21.63
N ARG A 142 1.98 -8.54 -20.88
CA ARG A 142 2.29 -9.98 -20.97
C ARG A 142 1.84 -10.57 -22.31
N HIS A 143 0.75 -10.03 -22.86
CA HIS A 143 0.21 -10.39 -24.17
C HIS A 143 0.11 -9.09 -24.97
N PRO A 144 1.22 -8.66 -25.61
CA PRO A 144 1.23 -7.42 -26.37
C PRO A 144 0.18 -7.48 -27.48
N LYS A 145 -0.57 -6.38 -27.60
CA LYS A 145 -1.53 -6.09 -28.66
C LYS A 145 -1.35 -4.63 -29.03
N ASP A 146 -1.68 -4.29 -30.27
CA ASP A 146 -1.47 -2.94 -30.81
C ASP A 146 -0.01 -2.50 -30.62
N ASP A 147 0.24 -1.29 -30.13
CA ASP A 147 1.59 -0.71 -29.94
C ASP A 147 2.26 -1.11 -28.60
N ALA A 148 1.77 -2.13 -27.90
CA ALA A 148 2.38 -2.58 -26.65
C ALA A 148 3.59 -3.51 -26.89
N ILE A 149 4.62 -3.40 -26.05
CA ILE A 149 5.81 -4.25 -26.07
C ILE A 149 5.74 -5.34 -24.98
N SER A 150 6.46 -6.43 -25.17
CA SER A 150 6.60 -7.49 -24.16
C SER A 150 7.61 -7.13 -23.07
N TYR A 151 7.52 -7.78 -21.91
CA TYR A 151 8.54 -7.68 -20.86
C TYR A 151 9.92 -8.14 -21.35
N LYS A 152 10.00 -9.11 -22.28
CA LYS A 152 11.28 -9.54 -22.88
C LYS A 152 11.95 -8.42 -23.66
N GLU A 153 11.17 -7.65 -24.43
CA GLU A 153 11.69 -6.49 -25.16
C GLU A 153 12.16 -5.38 -24.22
N VAL A 154 11.48 -5.19 -23.08
CA VAL A 154 11.92 -4.25 -22.04
C VAL A 154 13.35 -4.55 -21.60
N TYR A 155 13.63 -5.79 -21.20
CA TYR A 155 14.97 -6.19 -20.73
C TYR A 155 16.02 -6.24 -21.85
N THR A 156 15.61 -6.29 -23.11
CA THR A 156 16.55 -6.29 -24.25
C THR A 156 16.95 -4.88 -24.66
N SER A 157 16.02 -3.92 -24.60
CA SER A 157 16.18 -2.63 -25.30
C SER A 157 15.71 -1.39 -24.53
N HIS A 158 15.09 -1.55 -23.35
CA HIS A 158 14.45 -0.44 -22.63
C HIS A 158 14.81 -0.35 -21.13
N CYS A 159 15.90 -0.99 -20.71
CA CYS A 159 16.51 -0.83 -19.37
C CYS A 159 17.01 0.61 -19.08
N ASP A 160 17.10 1.46 -20.10
CA ASP A 160 17.45 2.88 -20.00
C ASP A 160 16.26 3.79 -19.63
N ALA A 161 15.08 3.23 -19.36
CA ALA A 161 13.90 3.99 -18.94
C ALA A 161 14.17 4.83 -17.67
N ASN A 162 13.57 6.02 -17.63
CA ASN A 162 13.76 6.96 -16.53
C ASN A 162 12.62 6.89 -15.51
N ILE A 163 11.43 6.51 -15.93
CA ILE A 163 10.24 6.44 -15.09
C ILE A 163 9.52 5.14 -15.38
N ILE A 164 9.16 4.42 -14.31
CA ILE A 164 8.42 3.17 -14.38
C ILE A 164 7.09 3.37 -13.67
N ILE A 165 5.98 3.14 -14.37
CA ILE A 165 4.63 3.29 -13.85
C ILE A 165 3.94 1.94 -13.88
N ASN A 166 3.65 1.35 -12.72
CA ASN A 166 2.86 0.13 -12.63
C ASN A 166 1.37 0.47 -12.67
N THR A 167 0.69 -0.05 -13.70
CA THR A 167 -0.77 0.01 -13.87
C THR A 167 -1.39 -1.38 -13.96
N SER A 168 -0.57 -2.40 -13.75
CA SER A 168 -0.95 -3.80 -13.75
C SER A 168 -1.34 -4.23 -12.32
N PRO A 169 -2.06 -5.35 -12.15
CA PRO A 169 -2.38 -5.87 -10.82
C PRO A 169 -1.19 -6.57 -10.15
N VAL A 170 0.01 -6.61 -10.76
CA VAL A 170 1.17 -7.29 -10.17
C VAL A 170 1.61 -6.55 -8.90
N GLY A 171 1.83 -7.30 -7.82
CA GLY A 171 2.15 -6.74 -6.50
C GLY A 171 0.92 -6.35 -5.67
N MET A 172 -0.29 -6.50 -6.21
CA MET A 172 -1.55 -6.30 -5.48
C MET A 172 -1.89 -7.51 -4.61
N TYR A 173 -2.61 -7.29 -3.49
CA TYR A 173 -3.21 -8.36 -2.71
C TYR A 173 -4.04 -9.32 -3.60
N PRO A 174 -3.93 -10.65 -3.44
CA PRO A 174 -3.15 -11.36 -2.40
C PRO A 174 -1.68 -11.63 -2.75
N HIS A 175 -1.24 -11.30 -3.97
CA HIS A 175 0.10 -11.57 -4.51
C HIS A 175 1.09 -10.43 -4.24
N ILE A 176 1.19 -10.02 -2.97
CA ILE A 176 1.94 -8.81 -2.57
C ILE A 176 3.46 -8.96 -2.67
N ASP A 177 3.96 -10.19 -2.79
CA ASP A 177 5.40 -10.50 -2.91
C ASP A 177 5.90 -10.54 -4.35
N GLU A 178 5.02 -10.29 -5.31
CA GLU A 178 5.34 -10.13 -6.73
C GLU A 178 5.72 -8.67 -7.06
N GLN A 179 6.51 -8.50 -8.10
CA GLN A 179 6.81 -7.19 -8.68
C GLN A 179 6.91 -7.35 -10.20
N ALA A 180 6.50 -6.33 -10.95
CA ALA A 180 6.42 -6.41 -12.41
C ALA A 180 7.80 -6.39 -13.08
N VAL A 181 8.76 -5.67 -12.48
CA VAL A 181 10.15 -5.56 -12.95
C VAL A 181 11.10 -5.50 -11.76
N ASP A 182 12.39 -5.85 -11.97
CA ASP A 182 13.45 -5.62 -10.99
C ASP A 182 14.20 -4.32 -11.32
N LEU A 183 14.17 -3.36 -10.40
CA LEU A 183 14.82 -2.05 -10.57
C LEU A 183 16.36 -2.12 -10.62
N ASN A 184 16.98 -3.25 -10.26
CA ASN A 184 18.41 -3.47 -10.47
C ASN A 184 18.79 -3.42 -11.95
N ASP A 185 17.87 -3.79 -12.84
CA ASP A 185 18.09 -3.78 -14.29
C ASP A 185 17.89 -2.40 -14.93
N PHE A 186 17.49 -1.38 -14.15
CA PHE A 186 17.15 -0.04 -14.66
C PHE A 186 18.04 1.06 -14.06
N PRO A 187 19.33 1.15 -14.45
CA PRO A 187 20.30 2.06 -13.84
C PRO A 187 20.00 3.55 -14.07
N LYS A 188 19.10 3.89 -15.00
CA LYS A 188 18.69 5.27 -15.30
C LYS A 188 17.32 5.65 -14.72
N CYS A 189 16.69 4.73 -13.98
CA CYS A 189 15.41 4.99 -13.33
C CYS A 189 15.58 6.09 -12.27
N LYS A 190 14.66 7.05 -12.27
CA LYS A 190 14.60 8.19 -11.35
C LYS A 190 13.35 8.14 -10.48
N ALA A 191 12.27 7.55 -10.99
CA ALA A 191 10.99 7.52 -10.31
C ALA A 191 10.18 6.25 -10.62
N VAL A 192 9.45 5.78 -9.61
CA VAL A 192 8.52 4.65 -9.68
C VAL A 192 7.15 5.07 -9.18
N LEU A 193 6.14 5.01 -10.02
CA LEU A 193 4.75 5.25 -9.62
C LEU A 193 3.97 3.95 -9.69
N ASP A 194 3.23 3.59 -8.65
CA ASP A 194 2.43 2.37 -8.63
C ASP A 194 0.99 2.73 -8.25
N VAL A 195 0.02 2.41 -9.12
CA VAL A 195 -1.40 2.68 -8.85
C VAL A 195 -2.03 1.66 -7.92
N VAL A 196 -1.31 0.60 -7.58
CA VAL A 196 -1.72 -0.36 -6.56
C VAL A 196 -1.68 0.33 -5.19
N TYR A 197 -2.78 0.21 -4.45
CA TYR A 197 -2.96 0.79 -3.11
C TYR A 197 -3.08 -0.26 -1.99
N ASN A 198 -3.08 -1.55 -2.34
CA ASN A 198 -3.08 -2.66 -1.40
C ASN A 198 -2.10 -3.74 -1.89
N PRO A 199 -0.90 -3.85 -1.30
CA PRO A 199 -0.46 -3.29 -0.01
C PRO A 199 -0.19 -1.77 -0.03
N ILE A 200 0.03 -1.16 1.13
CA ILE A 200 0.31 0.29 1.28
C ILE A 200 1.56 0.71 0.48
N CYS A 201 2.61 -0.11 0.55
CA CYS A 201 3.83 0.00 -0.23
C CYS A 201 4.06 -1.32 -0.97
N THR A 202 3.97 -1.32 -2.30
CA THR A 202 4.25 -2.52 -3.09
C THR A 202 5.72 -2.88 -3.05
N LYS A 203 6.05 -4.14 -3.37
CA LYS A 203 7.45 -4.58 -3.44
C LYS A 203 8.28 -3.73 -4.42
N LEU A 204 7.67 -3.29 -5.52
CA LEU A 204 8.29 -2.39 -6.50
C LEU A 204 8.60 -1.02 -5.88
N CYS A 205 7.65 -0.40 -5.16
CA CYS A 205 7.88 0.86 -4.45
C CYS A 205 8.87 0.71 -3.28
N LEU A 206 8.85 -0.41 -2.57
CA LEU A 206 9.82 -0.71 -1.51
C LEU A 206 11.23 -0.77 -2.07
N GLN A 207 11.42 -1.43 -3.23
CA GLN A 207 12.71 -1.45 -3.91
C GLN A 207 13.15 -0.04 -4.38
N ALA A 208 12.21 0.79 -4.84
CA ALA A 208 12.49 2.18 -5.19
C ALA A 208 12.96 2.99 -3.97
N ARG A 209 12.28 2.82 -2.82
CA ARG A 209 12.66 3.42 -1.53
C ARG A 209 14.07 3.01 -1.11
N GLU A 210 14.40 1.72 -1.19
CA GLU A 210 15.74 1.21 -0.83
C GLU A 210 16.85 1.74 -1.75
N LYS A 211 16.52 2.10 -3.00
CA LYS A 211 17.44 2.71 -3.96
C LYS A 211 17.50 4.24 -3.87
N GLY A 212 16.72 4.87 -3.00
CA GLY A 212 16.63 6.33 -2.92
C GLY A 212 16.01 6.98 -4.15
N LEU A 213 15.18 6.25 -4.90
CA LEU A 213 14.42 6.78 -6.03
C LEU A 213 13.17 7.52 -5.55
N LEU A 214 12.65 8.44 -6.36
CA LEU A 214 11.31 8.97 -6.13
C LEU A 214 10.29 7.84 -6.27
N TYR A 215 9.32 7.77 -5.38
CA TYR A 215 8.24 6.80 -5.51
C TYR A 215 6.92 7.33 -4.97
N ALA A 216 5.80 6.84 -5.51
CA ALA A 216 4.49 7.05 -4.91
C ALA A 216 3.57 5.86 -5.19
N THR A 217 2.61 5.65 -4.28
CA THR A 217 1.71 4.50 -4.26
C THR A 217 0.26 4.91 -4.49
N GLY A 218 -0.61 3.97 -4.84
CA GLY A 218 -1.93 4.26 -5.40
C GLY A 218 -2.95 4.84 -4.42
N MET A 219 -2.64 4.86 -3.11
CA MET A 219 -3.59 5.33 -2.09
C MET A 219 -3.97 6.80 -2.31
N GLU A 220 -2.99 7.64 -2.66
CA GLU A 220 -3.21 9.07 -2.92
C GLU A 220 -4.08 9.27 -4.16
N MET A 221 -3.77 8.57 -5.25
CA MET A 221 -4.58 8.59 -6.48
C MET A 221 -6.02 8.16 -6.20
N LEU A 222 -6.23 7.12 -5.37
CA LEU A 222 -7.56 6.65 -5.01
C LEU A 222 -8.37 7.71 -4.23
N ILE A 223 -7.73 8.42 -3.29
CA ILE A 223 -8.36 9.49 -2.51
C ILE A 223 -8.71 10.67 -3.43
N VAL A 224 -7.78 11.10 -4.27
CA VAL A 224 -7.99 12.23 -5.18
C VAL A 224 -9.07 11.89 -6.21
N GLN A 225 -9.11 10.67 -6.74
CA GLN A 225 -10.19 10.21 -7.61
C GLN A 225 -11.57 10.36 -6.95
N ALA A 226 -11.69 9.94 -5.70
CA ALA A 226 -12.94 10.03 -4.94
C ALA A 226 -13.33 11.49 -4.66
N ILE A 227 -12.35 12.35 -4.35
CA ILE A 227 -12.55 13.79 -4.17
C ILE A 227 -13.06 14.44 -5.46
N ARG A 228 -12.40 14.19 -6.58
CA ARG A 228 -12.81 14.75 -7.89
C ARG A 228 -14.18 14.25 -8.31
N ALA A 229 -14.50 12.99 -8.03
CA ALA A 229 -15.84 12.46 -8.25
C ALA A 229 -16.88 13.16 -7.38
N LYS A 230 -16.59 13.35 -6.08
CA LYS A 230 -17.45 14.10 -5.16
C LYS A 230 -17.65 15.56 -5.58
N GLU A 231 -16.61 16.23 -6.06
CA GLU A 231 -16.69 17.60 -6.62
C GLU A 231 -17.64 17.64 -7.82
N HIS A 232 -17.61 16.63 -8.69
CA HIS A 232 -18.58 16.51 -9.79
C HIS A 232 -20.01 16.22 -9.31
N PHE A 233 -20.16 15.39 -8.26
CA PHE A 233 -21.45 15.04 -7.66
C PHE A 233 -22.13 16.25 -7.02
N LEU A 234 -21.38 17.03 -6.23
CA LEU A 234 -21.92 18.14 -5.44
C LEU A 234 -21.72 19.52 -6.07
N GLN A 235 -20.96 19.61 -7.17
CA GLN A 235 -20.60 20.86 -7.84
C GLN A 235 -19.88 21.85 -6.91
N ASP A 236 -18.92 21.35 -6.14
CA ASP A 236 -18.10 22.14 -5.24
C ASP A 236 -16.60 21.81 -5.40
N THR A 237 -15.76 22.42 -4.56
CA THR A 237 -14.31 22.21 -4.56
C THR A 237 -13.83 21.77 -3.19
N THR A 238 -12.81 20.92 -3.16
CA THR A 238 -12.22 20.37 -1.95
C THR A 238 -10.81 20.95 -1.73
N PRO A 239 -10.54 21.60 -0.59
CA PRO A 239 -9.21 22.10 -0.27
C PRO A 239 -8.17 20.97 -0.13
N GLN A 240 -6.92 21.25 -0.51
CA GLN A 240 -5.79 20.31 -0.39
C GLN A 240 -5.66 19.67 1.01
N LYS A 241 -5.86 20.46 2.07
CA LYS A 241 -5.77 19.98 3.46
C LYS A 241 -6.69 18.79 3.76
N VAL A 242 -7.81 18.67 3.03
CA VAL A 242 -8.73 17.53 3.18
C VAL A 242 -8.12 16.25 2.61
N ILE A 243 -7.36 16.34 1.50
CA ILE A 243 -6.62 15.20 0.92
C ILE A 243 -5.64 14.66 1.96
N ASP A 244 -4.80 15.53 2.51
CA ASP A 244 -3.77 15.17 3.48
C ASP A 244 -4.37 14.54 4.75
N GLN A 245 -5.49 15.10 5.24
CA GLN A 245 -6.19 14.57 6.42
C GLN A 245 -6.76 13.17 6.17
N ILE A 246 -7.39 12.94 5.02
CA ILE A 246 -7.97 11.62 4.68
C ILE A 246 -6.87 10.58 4.48
N LEU A 247 -5.77 10.98 3.83
CA LEU A 247 -4.60 10.12 3.66
C LEU A 247 -4.00 9.76 5.03
N PHE A 248 -3.83 10.74 5.93
CA PHE A 248 -3.36 10.52 7.28
C PHE A 248 -4.27 9.54 8.04
N ASP A 249 -5.59 9.76 8.03
CA ASP A 249 -6.54 8.89 8.73
C ASP A 249 -6.51 7.46 8.20
N LEU A 250 -6.45 7.29 6.87
CA LEU A 250 -6.38 5.98 6.24
C LEU A 250 -5.05 5.28 6.53
N LEU A 251 -3.92 5.97 6.47
CA LEU A 251 -2.63 5.39 6.82
C LEU A 251 -2.58 5.00 8.30
N MET A 252 -3.09 5.85 9.21
CA MET A 252 -3.22 5.52 10.63
C MET A 252 -4.09 4.28 10.86
N GLU A 253 -5.20 4.16 10.14
CA GLU A 253 -6.13 3.03 10.25
C GLU A 253 -5.55 1.74 9.63
N LYS A 254 -5.00 1.79 8.42
CA LYS A 254 -4.62 0.60 7.65
C LYS A 254 -3.20 0.11 7.94
N THR A 255 -2.28 0.98 8.36
CA THR A 255 -0.88 0.57 8.58
C THR A 255 -0.77 -0.38 9.77
N ASN A 256 0.07 -1.41 9.60
CA ASN A 256 0.48 -2.32 10.65
C ASN A 256 1.56 -1.68 11.51
N LEU A 257 1.47 -1.81 12.83
CA LEU A 257 2.52 -1.37 13.74
C LEU A 257 3.34 -2.59 14.14
N VAL A 258 4.57 -2.69 13.64
CA VAL A 258 5.39 -3.91 13.73
C VAL A 258 6.49 -3.71 14.76
N PHE A 259 6.37 -4.36 15.91
CA PHE A 259 7.36 -4.29 16.98
C PHE A 259 8.49 -5.30 16.76
N ILE A 260 9.70 -4.78 16.57
CA ILE A 260 10.96 -5.53 16.53
C ILE A 260 11.84 -5.17 17.74
N GLY A 261 12.81 -6.03 18.05
CA GLY A 261 13.76 -5.81 19.14
C GLY A 261 14.13 -7.11 19.85
N MET A 262 15.10 -7.02 20.75
CA MET A 262 15.66 -8.17 21.47
C MET A 262 14.58 -8.96 22.25
N PRO A 263 14.76 -10.29 22.45
CA PRO A 263 13.88 -11.04 23.35
C PRO A 263 13.79 -10.35 24.72
N SER A 264 12.61 -10.43 25.36
CA SER A 264 12.33 -9.76 26.65
C SER A 264 12.38 -8.21 26.65
N CYS A 265 12.51 -7.55 25.50
CA CYS A 265 12.37 -6.10 25.40
C CYS A 265 10.92 -5.58 25.48
N GLY A 266 9.93 -6.43 25.81
CA GLY A 266 8.56 -5.99 26.07
C GLY A 266 7.63 -5.81 24.86
N LYS A 267 8.01 -6.31 23.67
CA LYS A 267 7.21 -6.23 22.42
C LYS A 267 5.74 -6.63 22.60
N SER A 268 5.48 -7.83 23.15
CA SER A 268 4.11 -8.32 23.31
C SER A 268 3.31 -7.49 24.34
N THR A 269 3.95 -7.04 25.41
CA THR A 269 3.33 -6.21 26.45
C THR A 269 2.96 -4.82 25.92
N ILE A 270 3.92 -4.13 25.31
CA ILE A 270 3.72 -2.79 24.73
C ILE A 270 2.77 -2.88 23.53
N GLY A 271 2.93 -3.89 22.68
CA GLY A 271 2.10 -4.12 21.50
C GLY A 271 0.64 -4.32 21.86
N LYS A 272 0.31 -5.12 22.90
CA LYS A 272 -1.08 -5.27 23.38
C LYS A 272 -1.69 -3.93 23.81
N LYS A 273 -0.92 -3.11 24.53
CA LYS A 273 -1.39 -1.79 24.99
C LYS A 273 -1.57 -0.81 23.83
N VAL A 274 -0.63 -0.80 22.88
CA VAL A 274 -0.73 0.02 21.66
C VAL A 274 -1.94 -0.40 20.83
N ALA A 275 -2.18 -1.71 20.66
CA ALA A 275 -3.33 -2.23 19.94
C ALA A 275 -4.66 -1.72 20.51
N GLN A 276 -4.80 -1.69 21.85
CA GLN A 276 -5.97 -1.11 22.52
C GLN A 276 -6.12 0.39 22.22
N LEU A 277 -5.04 1.16 22.36
CA LEU A 277 -5.04 2.61 22.19
C LEU A 277 -5.26 3.03 20.72
N SER A 278 -4.80 2.22 19.76
CA SER A 278 -4.96 2.47 18.32
C SER A 278 -6.16 1.73 17.71
N GLN A 279 -6.95 1.01 18.50
CA GLN A 279 -8.09 0.19 18.04
C GLN A 279 -7.72 -0.83 16.94
N LYS A 280 -6.53 -1.44 17.07
CA LYS A 280 -5.99 -2.43 16.14
C LYS A 280 -6.05 -3.83 16.75
N LYS A 281 -6.03 -4.86 15.92
CA LYS A 281 -5.90 -6.25 16.40
C LYS A 281 -4.43 -6.55 16.73
N PHE A 282 -4.16 -7.04 17.94
CA PHE A 282 -2.84 -7.53 18.33
C PHE A 282 -2.60 -8.95 17.81
N ILE A 283 -1.41 -9.21 17.27
CA ILE A 283 -0.89 -10.52 16.87
C ILE A 283 0.54 -10.67 17.40
N ASP A 284 0.84 -11.80 18.01
CA ASP A 284 2.22 -12.23 18.27
C ASP A 284 2.59 -13.28 17.23
N LEU A 285 3.69 -13.06 16.48
CA LEU A 285 4.09 -13.98 15.42
C LEU A 285 4.56 -15.32 15.96
N ASP A 286 5.20 -15.34 17.13
CA ASP A 286 5.67 -16.58 17.74
C ASP A 286 4.45 -17.47 18.09
N ASP A 287 3.40 -16.90 18.66
CA ASP A 287 2.13 -17.61 18.96
C ASP A 287 1.46 -18.17 17.68
N GLU A 288 1.46 -17.40 16.58
CA GLU A 288 0.88 -17.85 15.30
C GLU A 288 1.72 -18.95 14.62
N ILE A 289 3.04 -18.95 14.82
CA ILE A 289 3.94 -20.03 14.38
C ILE A 289 3.63 -21.32 15.16
N GLU A 290 3.54 -21.25 16.48
CA GLU A 290 3.24 -22.42 17.32
C GLU A 290 1.88 -23.02 17.01
N LYS A 291 0.88 -22.16 16.81
CA LYS A 291 -0.47 -22.56 16.40
C LYS A 291 -0.49 -23.28 15.06
N GLU A 292 0.32 -22.83 14.10
CA GLU A 292 0.42 -23.47 12.78
C GLU A 292 1.17 -24.81 12.84
N ALA A 293 2.25 -24.88 13.62
CA ALA A 293 3.02 -26.11 13.82
C ALA A 293 2.29 -27.12 14.73
N LYS A 294 1.35 -26.66 15.55
CA LYS A 294 0.78 -27.39 16.70
C LYS A 294 1.88 -27.88 17.67
N LYS A 295 2.95 -27.10 17.79
CA LYS A 295 4.15 -27.36 18.60
C LYS A 295 4.71 -26.05 19.10
N THR A 296 5.33 -26.05 20.26
CA THR A 296 6.08 -24.90 20.77
C THR A 296 7.34 -24.66 19.93
N ILE A 297 7.84 -23.42 19.91
CA ILE A 297 9.09 -23.11 19.20
C ILE A 297 10.25 -24.01 19.66
N PRO A 298 10.50 -24.24 20.97
CA PRO A 298 11.54 -25.17 21.41
C PRO A 298 11.38 -26.59 20.86
N GLU A 299 10.16 -27.11 20.78
CA GLU A 299 9.90 -28.44 20.18
C GLU A 299 10.20 -28.45 18.68
N ILE A 300 9.85 -27.39 17.94
CA ILE A 300 10.20 -27.28 16.51
C ILE A 300 11.71 -27.30 16.32
N PHE A 301 12.47 -26.54 17.11
CA PHE A 301 13.93 -26.53 17.03
C PHE A 301 14.53 -27.90 17.40
N ALA A 302 14.03 -28.57 18.43
CA ALA A 302 14.54 -29.85 18.88
C ALA A 302 14.26 -30.99 17.88
N GLU A 303 13.08 -31.01 17.27
CA GLU A 303 12.66 -32.11 16.39
C GLU A 303 12.99 -31.87 14.91
N SER A 304 12.89 -30.63 14.45
CA SER A 304 12.96 -30.28 13.01
C SER A 304 14.12 -29.34 12.66
N GLY A 305 14.77 -28.74 13.67
CA GLY A 305 15.89 -27.84 13.48
C GLY A 305 15.51 -26.42 13.03
N GLU A 306 16.52 -25.53 12.98
CA GLU A 306 16.31 -24.10 12.69
C GLU A 306 15.81 -23.85 11.26
N VAL A 307 16.25 -24.62 10.26
CA VAL A 307 15.86 -24.40 8.86
C VAL A 307 14.34 -24.50 8.70
N VAL A 308 13.72 -25.54 9.26
CA VAL A 308 12.27 -25.74 9.21
C VAL A 308 11.53 -24.64 9.97
N PHE A 309 12.05 -24.21 11.13
CA PHE A 309 11.50 -23.07 11.85
C PHE A 309 11.51 -21.79 11.00
N ARG A 310 12.60 -21.50 10.27
CA ARG A 310 12.73 -20.29 9.44
C ARG A 310 11.81 -20.31 8.22
N GLU A 311 11.59 -21.47 7.61
CA GLU A 311 10.61 -21.63 6.54
C GLU A 311 9.19 -21.35 7.06
N LEU A 312 8.85 -21.87 8.24
CA LEU A 312 7.56 -21.64 8.88
C LEU A 312 7.39 -20.17 9.31
N GLU A 313 8.41 -19.56 9.91
CA GLU A 313 8.46 -18.14 10.28
C GLU A 313 8.17 -17.27 9.04
N THR A 314 8.77 -17.60 7.89
CA THR A 314 8.55 -16.90 6.63
C THR A 314 7.11 -17.05 6.12
N LYS A 315 6.58 -18.28 6.13
CA LYS A 315 5.21 -18.57 5.71
C LYS A 315 4.17 -17.82 6.54
N VAL A 316 4.31 -17.86 7.87
CA VAL A 316 3.42 -17.16 8.81
C VAL A 316 3.54 -15.65 8.64
N THR A 317 4.78 -15.13 8.55
CA THR A 317 5.03 -13.70 8.35
C THR A 317 4.35 -13.20 7.07
N LYS A 318 4.52 -13.89 5.94
CA LYS A 318 3.88 -13.54 4.66
C LYS A 318 2.35 -13.48 4.80
N ARG A 319 1.73 -14.49 5.45
CA ARG A 319 0.27 -14.50 5.66
C ARG A 319 -0.20 -13.34 6.54
N ILE A 320 0.45 -13.12 7.68
CA ILE A 320 0.01 -12.13 8.66
C ILE A 320 0.24 -10.70 8.13
N SER A 321 1.43 -10.40 7.62
CA SER A 321 1.81 -9.07 7.10
C SER A 321 1.03 -8.62 5.86
N ALA A 322 0.44 -9.56 5.11
CA ALA A 322 -0.45 -9.25 4.00
C ALA A 322 -1.77 -8.58 4.42
N ASN A 323 -2.14 -8.71 5.70
CA ASN A 323 -3.30 -8.02 6.25
C ASN A 323 -2.92 -6.58 6.64
N GLN A 324 -3.94 -5.77 6.91
CA GLN A 324 -3.84 -4.39 7.37
C GLN A 324 -4.50 -4.24 8.74
N ASN A 325 -4.28 -3.10 9.39
CA ASN A 325 -4.89 -2.74 10.68
C ASN A 325 -4.48 -3.65 11.86
N LEU A 326 -3.21 -4.08 11.90
CA LEU A 326 -2.65 -4.93 12.95
C LEU A 326 -1.60 -4.22 13.82
N VAL A 327 -1.42 -4.71 15.03
CA VAL A 327 -0.18 -4.55 15.80
C VAL A 327 0.49 -5.90 15.88
N ILE A 328 1.71 -6.01 15.38
CA ILE A 328 2.43 -7.28 15.23
C ILE A 328 3.65 -7.25 16.16
N ALA A 329 3.73 -8.17 17.12
CA ALA A 329 4.96 -8.42 17.86
C ALA A 329 5.73 -9.56 17.16
N CYS A 330 7.00 -9.32 16.83
CA CYS A 330 7.82 -10.31 16.14
C CYS A 330 8.77 -11.04 17.08
N GLY A 331 9.15 -12.28 16.73
CA GLY A 331 10.27 -12.97 17.35
C GLY A 331 11.58 -12.19 17.19
N GLY A 332 12.47 -12.26 18.19
CA GLY A 332 13.70 -11.45 18.19
C GLY A 332 14.66 -11.77 17.03
N GLY A 333 14.56 -12.97 16.44
CA GLY A 333 15.42 -13.40 15.34
C GLY A 333 14.97 -12.96 13.95
N ILE A 334 13.75 -12.40 13.81
CA ILE A 334 13.13 -12.14 12.50
C ILE A 334 13.98 -11.23 11.60
N ILE A 335 14.73 -10.31 12.20
CA ILE A 335 15.59 -9.34 11.50
C ILE A 335 16.74 -9.98 10.73
N LYS A 336 17.04 -11.27 10.96
CA LYS A 336 18.07 -11.99 10.21
C LYS A 336 17.61 -12.39 8.81
N ASN A 337 16.30 -12.35 8.54
CA ASN A 337 15.72 -12.74 7.26
C ASN A 337 15.15 -11.51 6.55
N LYS A 338 15.83 -11.03 5.50
CA LYS A 338 15.38 -9.86 4.71
C LYS A 338 14.00 -10.08 4.10
N ILE A 339 13.66 -11.30 3.67
CA ILE A 339 12.35 -11.60 3.08
C ILE A 339 11.24 -11.29 4.08
N ASN A 340 11.40 -11.68 5.35
CA ASN A 340 10.42 -11.42 6.40
C ASN A 340 10.28 -9.92 6.67
N ILE A 341 11.40 -9.20 6.71
CA ILE A 341 11.41 -7.75 6.90
C ILE A 341 10.73 -7.03 5.74
N ASP A 342 11.03 -7.41 4.49
CA ASP A 342 10.42 -6.81 3.31
C ASP A 342 8.91 -7.02 3.33
N MET A 343 8.43 -8.22 3.66
CA MET A 343 6.98 -8.51 3.79
C MET A 343 6.32 -7.65 4.87
N LEU A 344 6.97 -7.49 6.04
CA LEU A 344 6.45 -6.64 7.12
C LEU A 344 6.38 -5.16 6.72
N ARG A 345 7.32 -4.68 5.89
CA ARG A 345 7.40 -3.29 5.42
C ARG A 345 6.36 -2.95 4.35
N LEU A 346 5.76 -3.93 3.66
CA LEU A 346 4.75 -3.65 2.62
C LEU A 346 3.49 -2.97 3.18
N ASN A 347 3.07 -3.36 4.39
CA ASN A 347 1.91 -2.77 5.07
C ASN A 347 2.27 -2.16 6.43
N GLY A 348 3.54 -2.16 6.85
CA GLY A 348 3.92 -1.91 8.23
C GLY A 348 5.02 -0.88 8.43
N ILE A 349 4.92 -0.17 9.56
CA ILE A 349 5.98 0.65 10.13
C ILE A 349 6.71 -0.19 11.16
N LEU A 350 8.03 -0.36 11.01
CA LEU A 350 8.87 -1.14 11.92
C LEU A 350 9.32 -0.27 13.09
N ILE A 351 8.86 -0.64 14.28
CA ILE A 351 9.13 0.04 15.54
C ILE A 351 10.11 -0.81 16.36
N PHE A 352 11.35 -0.35 16.47
CA PHE A 352 12.36 -0.98 17.29
C PHE A 352 12.22 -0.53 18.75
N LEU A 353 11.93 -1.49 19.63
CA LEU A 353 12.01 -1.31 21.08
C LEU A 353 13.43 -1.61 21.55
N ASP A 354 14.17 -0.53 21.76
CA ASP A 354 15.53 -0.55 22.25
C ASP A 354 15.52 -0.53 23.78
N ARG A 355 15.98 -1.61 24.39
CA ARG A 355 15.98 -1.78 25.85
C ARG A 355 17.39 -2.14 26.29
N ASP A 356 17.84 -1.52 27.36
CA ASP A 356 19.20 -1.72 27.87
C ASP A 356 19.44 -3.21 28.18
N LEU A 357 20.65 -3.67 27.85
CA LEU A 357 21.10 -5.06 28.01
C LEU A 357 20.84 -5.63 29.41
N ASN A 358 21.15 -4.84 30.45
CA ASN A 358 20.95 -5.20 31.86
C ASN A 358 19.48 -5.34 32.26
N LEU A 359 18.53 -4.84 31.45
CA LEU A 359 17.09 -4.94 31.68
C LEU A 359 16.42 -6.03 30.81
N LEU A 360 17.20 -6.74 29.99
CA LEU A 360 16.69 -7.83 29.15
C LEU A 360 16.57 -9.15 29.92
N GLU A 361 17.20 -9.30 31.08
CA GLU A 361 17.12 -10.52 31.90
C GLU A 361 15.67 -10.82 32.31
N SER A 362 15.18 -12.01 31.94
CA SER A 362 13.89 -12.53 32.40
C SER A 362 14.13 -13.55 33.51
N ASN A 363 13.48 -13.35 34.66
CA ASN A 363 13.41 -14.34 35.75
C ASN A 363 12.46 -15.53 35.42
N ASP A 364 12.11 -15.74 34.15
CA ASP A 364 11.17 -16.76 33.71
C ASP A 364 11.94 -18.06 33.36
N PRO A 365 11.78 -19.15 34.15
CA PRO A 365 12.50 -20.40 33.94
C PRO A 365 12.13 -21.11 32.62
N ASN A 366 11.03 -20.73 31.97
CA ASN A 366 10.60 -21.31 30.68
C ASN A 366 11.10 -20.51 29.45
N ARG A 367 11.76 -19.37 29.66
CA ARG A 367 12.44 -18.60 28.61
C ARG A 367 13.92 -18.48 28.91
N PRO A 368 14.73 -19.52 28.61
CA PRO A 368 16.17 -19.40 28.72
C PRO A 368 16.65 -18.40 27.68
N LEU A 369 16.88 -17.16 28.12
CA LEU A 369 17.48 -16.11 27.32
C LEU A 369 18.98 -16.41 27.21
N SER A 370 19.31 -17.40 26.38
CA SER A 370 20.64 -17.99 26.23
C SER A 370 21.24 -18.53 27.54
N SER A 371 22.19 -19.46 27.41
CA SER A 371 22.79 -20.19 28.54
C SER A 371 23.68 -19.33 29.46
N SER A 372 23.87 -18.03 29.18
CA SER A 372 24.67 -17.10 30.00
C SER A 372 24.46 -15.62 29.60
N GLN A 373 24.76 -14.67 30.51
CA GLN A 373 24.75 -13.22 30.23
C GLN A 373 25.57 -12.84 28.99
N LYS A 374 26.75 -13.47 28.82
CA LYS A 374 27.62 -13.27 27.65
C LYS A 374 26.93 -13.62 26.34
N ALA A 375 26.12 -14.69 26.31
CA ALA A 375 25.42 -15.09 25.10
C ALA A 375 24.27 -14.12 24.73
N VAL A 376 23.68 -13.42 25.71
CA VAL A 376 22.73 -12.31 25.47
C VAL A 376 23.46 -11.11 24.88
N GLU A 377 24.63 -10.76 25.43
CA GLU A 377 25.48 -9.67 24.92
C GLU A 377 25.94 -9.93 23.48
N ASP A 378 26.48 -11.12 23.20
CA ASP A 378 26.90 -11.52 21.85
C ASP A 378 25.72 -11.43 20.85
N MET A 379 24.54 -11.90 21.26
CA MET A 379 23.32 -11.82 20.44
C MET A 379 22.89 -10.38 20.19
N TYR A 380 22.96 -9.51 21.20
CA TYR A 380 22.64 -8.09 21.09
C TYR A 380 23.55 -7.41 20.07
N HIS A 381 24.86 -7.58 20.21
CA HIS A 381 25.83 -6.99 19.28
C HIS A 381 25.66 -7.51 17.86
N GLN A 382 25.32 -8.79 17.69
CA GLN A 382 25.04 -9.35 16.36
C GLN A 382 23.76 -8.77 15.73
N ARG A 383 22.71 -8.51 16.52
CA ARG A 383 21.38 -8.13 16.00
C ARG A 383 21.17 -6.62 15.90
N MET A 384 21.86 -5.83 16.70
CA MET A 384 21.68 -4.37 16.76
C MET A 384 21.82 -3.67 15.39
N PRO A 385 22.82 -3.99 14.54
CA PRO A 385 22.92 -3.37 13.21
C PRO A 385 21.67 -3.57 12.36
N TYR A 386 21.04 -4.76 12.43
CA TYR A 386 19.82 -5.06 11.70
C TYR A 386 18.60 -4.33 12.27
N TYR A 387 18.49 -4.21 13.61
CA TYR A 387 17.39 -3.43 14.20
C TYR A 387 17.44 -1.98 13.76
N LEU A 388 18.62 -1.35 13.80
CA LEU A 388 18.81 0.04 13.36
C LEU A 388 18.58 0.20 11.86
N GLN A 389 19.08 -0.74 11.05
CA GLN A 389 18.93 -0.68 9.59
C GLN A 389 17.47 -0.76 9.16
N TYR A 390 16.67 -1.61 9.80
CA TYR A 390 15.30 -1.91 9.34
C TYR A 390 14.20 -1.12 10.04
N SER A 391 14.48 -0.49 11.20
CA SER A 391 13.47 0.28 11.91
C SER A 391 13.17 1.60 11.22
N ASP A 392 11.89 1.91 11.06
CA ASP A 392 11.43 3.25 10.72
C ASP A 392 11.41 4.15 11.97
N ILE A 393 11.20 3.55 13.16
CA ILE A 393 11.10 4.27 14.45
C ILE A 393 11.88 3.52 15.52
N GLN A 394 12.79 4.20 16.24
CA GLN A 394 13.43 3.70 17.46
C GLN A 394 12.77 4.27 18.72
N ILE A 395 12.52 3.41 19.71
CA ILE A 395 11.94 3.79 21.00
C ILE A 395 12.76 3.17 22.13
N VAL A 396 13.34 4.04 22.97
CA VAL A 396 14.05 3.63 24.19
C VAL A 396 13.03 3.18 25.25
N ASN A 397 13.13 1.92 25.66
CA ASN A 397 12.22 1.22 26.57
C ASN A 397 12.87 0.97 27.94
N ASN A 398 13.25 2.06 28.62
CA ASN A 398 13.84 2.02 29.96
C ASN A 398 12.93 2.70 31.01
N THR A 399 11.65 2.95 30.68
CA THR A 399 10.71 3.72 31.52
C THR A 399 9.36 3.01 31.67
N ASN A 400 8.34 3.71 32.17
CA ASN A 400 7.02 3.14 32.41
C ASN A 400 6.30 2.75 31.10
N LEU A 401 5.73 1.54 31.06
CA LEU A 401 5.00 0.97 29.93
C LEU A 401 3.96 1.91 29.31
N ASN A 402 3.15 2.63 30.12
CA ASN A 402 2.11 3.52 29.60
C ASN A 402 2.72 4.68 28.80
N LYS A 403 3.82 5.26 29.31
CA LYS A 403 4.54 6.35 28.63
C LYS A 403 5.11 5.88 27.29
N ILE A 404 5.67 4.66 27.27
CA ILE A 404 6.23 4.08 26.05
C ILE A 404 5.13 3.80 25.03
N SER A 405 4.01 3.18 25.41
CA SER A 405 2.89 2.94 24.49
C SER A 405 2.32 4.22 23.89
N GLN A 406 2.19 5.30 24.67
CA GLN A 406 1.78 6.62 24.17
C GLN A 406 2.82 7.21 23.22
N THR A 407 4.10 7.11 23.59
CA THR A 407 5.21 7.58 22.75
C THR A 407 5.26 6.85 21.42
N SER A 408 5.01 5.53 21.40
CA SER A 408 4.93 4.75 20.16
C SER A 408 3.87 5.29 19.21
N ILE A 409 2.67 5.58 19.72
CA ILE A 409 1.59 6.12 18.91
C ILE A 409 1.93 7.52 18.40
N GLN A 410 2.49 8.38 19.25
CA GLN A 410 2.87 9.72 18.82
C GLN A 410 3.94 9.68 17.73
N LYS A 411 5.00 8.88 17.90
CA LYS A 411 6.04 8.74 16.86
C LYS A 411 5.50 8.16 15.56
N VAL A 412 4.52 7.26 15.61
CA VAL A 412 3.84 6.75 14.41
C VAL A 412 3.07 7.85 13.70
N LYS A 413 2.35 8.70 14.45
CA LYS A 413 1.65 9.86 13.87
C LYS A 413 2.63 10.83 13.22
N ASP A 414 3.72 11.16 13.90
CA ASP A 414 4.75 12.06 13.40
C ASP A 414 5.40 11.49 12.12
N HIS A 415 5.69 10.18 12.11
CA HIS A 415 6.25 9.49 10.94
C HIS A 415 5.29 9.49 9.74
N ILE A 416 3.99 9.23 9.96
CA ILE A 416 3.01 9.27 8.87
C ILE A 416 2.83 10.70 8.34
N GLN A 417 2.83 11.71 9.22
CA GLN A 417 2.79 13.11 8.79
C GLN A 417 4.00 13.47 7.92
N ASP A 418 5.20 13.06 8.34
CA ASP A 418 6.43 13.28 7.59
C ASP A 418 6.40 12.59 6.22
N LEU A 419 5.92 11.34 6.14
CA LEU A 419 5.74 10.64 4.87
C LEU A 419 4.82 11.39 3.91
N ILE A 420 3.71 11.95 4.40
CA ILE A 420 2.75 12.72 3.61
C ILE A 420 3.37 14.04 3.12
N CYS A 421 4.07 14.76 4.01
CA CYS A 421 4.68 16.05 3.69
C CYS A 421 5.89 15.94 2.76
N THR A 422 6.68 14.88 2.87
CA THR A 422 7.92 14.69 2.08
C THR A 422 7.71 13.91 0.79
N GLY A 423 6.52 13.32 0.61
CA GLY A 423 6.25 12.40 -0.49
C GLY A 423 7.06 11.11 -0.37
N GLY A 424 7.24 10.60 0.85
CA GLY A 424 8.01 9.38 1.12
C GLY A 424 9.53 9.51 0.94
N LYS A 425 10.07 10.73 0.81
CA LYS A 425 11.53 10.93 0.83
C LYS A 425 12.06 10.74 2.24
N THR A 426 12.91 9.73 2.44
CA THR A 426 13.73 9.64 3.65
C THR A 426 14.68 10.84 3.67
N ILE A 427 14.58 11.70 4.69
CA ILE A 427 15.50 12.83 4.92
C ILE A 427 16.90 12.34 5.26
#